data_AF-A0A3D4N9K4-F1
#
_entry.id   AF-A0A3D4N9K4-F1
#
_cell.length_a   1.000
_cell.length_b   1.000
_cell.length_c   1.000
_cell.angle_alpha   90.00
_cell.angle_beta   90.00
_cell.angle_gamma   90.00
#
_symmetry.space_group_name_H-M   'P 1'
#
loop_
_entity.id
_entity.type
_entity.pdbx_description
1 polymer ?
#
loop_
_entity_poly.entity_id
_entity_poly.type
_entity_poly.pdbx_seq_one_letter_code
_entity_poly.pdbx_strand_id
1 'polypeptide(L)'
;MDIQIYGLGTHSTQWSDRFSVGNKELDFQHLKMINLLNRLILISATHSIHSEVIKSILDEMTTYAHVHFKTEERLMETYNYPGIKEHKKQHLDFQVKTIEVYEATEHNAEENAEDLLKYLTNWWTHHILEEDMAYKEFFIDKGLR
;
A
#
# COMPACT_ATOMS: atom_id res chain seq x y z
N MET A 1 -2.25 -14.42 17.05
CA MET A 1 -0.84 -14.06 16.81
C MET A 1 -0.86 -12.56 16.64
N ASP A 2 -0.60 -11.86 17.73
CA ASP A 2 -0.89 -10.44 17.86
C ASP A 2 0.07 -9.64 16.98
N ILE A 3 -0.48 -8.97 15.96
CA ILE A 3 0.26 -7.98 15.18
C ILE A 3 0.41 -6.76 16.10
N GLN A 4 1.50 -6.73 16.86
CA GLN A 4 1.92 -5.52 17.57
C GLN A 4 2.26 -4.45 16.54
N ILE A 5 1.29 -3.60 16.25
CA ILE A 5 1.53 -2.32 15.59
C ILE A 5 2.18 -1.42 16.63
N TYR A 6 3.51 -1.51 16.74
CA TYR A 6 4.31 -0.57 17.49
C TYR A 6 4.09 0.83 16.90
N GLY A 7 3.59 1.75 17.73
CA GLY A 7 3.44 3.15 17.34
C GLY A 7 4.74 3.69 16.76
N LEU A 8 4.68 4.23 15.54
CA LEU A 8 5.75 4.91 14.79
C LEU A 8 7.17 4.54 15.25
N GLY A 9 7.46 3.25 15.25
CA GLY A 9 8.82 2.74 15.41
C GLY A 9 9.54 2.85 14.08
N THR A 10 10.83 3.16 14.10
CA THR A 10 11.71 3.28 12.91
C THR A 10 11.99 1.94 12.22
N HIS A 11 11.07 0.97 12.30
CA HIS A 11 11.26 -0.38 11.81
C HIS A 11 10.88 -0.45 10.33
N SER A 12 11.89 -0.50 9.47
CA SER A 12 11.72 -0.80 8.05
C SER A 12 11.17 -2.22 7.88
N THR A 13 10.12 -2.37 7.09
CA THR A 13 9.56 -3.65 6.68
C THR A 13 10.47 -4.31 5.66
N GLN A 14 11.10 -5.43 6.00
CA GLN A 14 11.84 -6.23 5.02
C GLN A 14 10.91 -7.14 4.24
N TRP A 15 11.20 -7.33 2.96
CA TRP A 15 10.52 -8.35 2.15
C TRP A 15 10.66 -9.72 2.80
N SER A 16 9.59 -10.49 2.76
CA SER A 16 9.55 -11.90 3.15
C SER A 16 8.41 -12.59 2.42
N ASP A 17 8.43 -13.92 2.38
CA ASP A 17 7.45 -14.74 1.65
C ASP A 17 5.99 -14.52 2.11
N ARG A 18 5.79 -13.89 3.27
CA ARG A 18 4.46 -13.51 3.77
C ARG A 18 3.75 -12.47 2.91
N PHE A 19 4.49 -11.69 2.12
CA PHE A 19 3.96 -10.70 1.19
C PHE A 19 3.79 -11.26 -0.23
N SER A 20 4.19 -12.51 -0.45
CA SER A 20 4.08 -13.16 -1.75
C SER A 20 2.70 -13.74 -1.94
N VAL A 21 2.05 -13.34 -3.03
CA VAL A 21 0.79 -13.92 -3.52
C VAL A 21 1.05 -15.02 -4.55
N GLY A 22 2.31 -15.43 -4.70
CA GLY A 22 2.71 -16.53 -5.59
C GLY A 22 2.69 -16.16 -7.07
N ASN A 23 2.49 -14.88 -7.40
CA ASN A 23 2.56 -14.32 -8.75
C ASN A 23 3.76 -13.37 -8.85
N LYS A 24 4.72 -13.65 -9.73
CA LYS A 24 5.95 -12.84 -9.85
C LYS A 24 5.73 -11.37 -10.20
N GLU A 25 4.72 -11.05 -11.00
CA GLU A 25 4.40 -9.66 -11.35
C GLU A 25 3.90 -8.90 -10.12
N LEU A 26 2.94 -9.48 -9.40
CA LEU A 26 2.37 -8.90 -8.18
C LEU A 26 3.39 -8.83 -7.04
N ASP A 27 4.20 -9.88 -6.86
CA ASP A 27 5.25 -9.90 -5.83
C ASP A 27 6.31 -8.81 -6.06
N PHE A 28 6.70 -8.58 -7.32
CA PHE A 28 7.57 -7.46 -7.65
C PHE A 28 6.90 -6.12 -7.34
N GLN A 29 5.59 -6.01 -7.56
CA GLN A 29 4.84 -4.82 -7.22
C GLN A 29 4.74 -4.57 -5.72
N HIS A 30 4.44 -5.59 -4.93
CA HIS A 30 4.44 -5.52 -3.46
C HIS A 30 5.81 -5.12 -2.93
N LEU A 31 6.90 -5.69 -3.45
CA LEU A 31 8.25 -5.32 -3.05
C LEU A 31 8.53 -3.83 -3.27
N LYS A 32 8.14 -3.29 -4.43
CA LYS A 32 8.33 -1.87 -4.71
C LYS A 32 7.46 -0.99 -3.81
N MET A 33 6.22 -1.38 -3.52
CA MET A 33 5.36 -0.66 -2.57
C MET A 33 5.95 -0.66 -1.15
N ILE A 34 6.46 -1.80 -0.67
CA ILE A 34 7.14 -1.91 0.63
C ILE A 34 8.37 -0.99 0.70
N ASN A 35 9.13 -0.87 -0.38
CA ASN A 35 10.26 0.06 -0.44
C ASN A 35 9.82 1.53 -0.36
N LEU A 36 8.67 1.89 -0.94
CA LEU A 36 8.08 3.23 -0.80
C LEU A 36 7.64 3.50 0.64
N LEU A 37 6.97 2.54 1.28
CA LEU A 37 6.60 2.62 2.70
C LEU A 37 7.82 2.75 3.61
N ASN A 38 8.90 2.04 3.33
CA ASN A 38 10.14 2.16 4.11
C ASN A 38 10.79 3.53 3.99
N ARG A 39 10.79 4.12 2.79
CA ARG A 39 11.25 5.50 2.59
C ARG A 39 10.39 6.48 3.39
N LEU A 40 9.08 6.26 3.38
CA LEU A 40 8.10 7.05 4.10
C LEU A 40 8.34 7.02 5.63
N ILE A 41 8.55 5.83 6.20
CA ILE A 41 8.89 5.61 7.61
C ILE A 41 10.24 6.25 7.99
N LEU A 42 11.24 6.18 7.09
CA LEU A 42 12.55 6.76 7.37
C LEU A 42 12.47 8.29 7.49
N ILE A 43 11.68 8.93 6.65
CA ILE A 43 11.52 10.40 6.64
C ILE A 43 10.73 10.89 7.84
N SER A 44 9.73 10.12 8.29
CA SER A 44 9.01 10.47 9.52
C SER A 44 9.92 10.44 10.75
N ALA A 45 10.90 9.53 10.78
CA ALA A 45 11.83 9.37 11.89
C ALA A 45 12.85 10.51 12.04
N THR A 46 13.18 11.24 10.97
CA THR A 46 14.23 12.28 11.01
C THR A 46 13.77 13.61 11.63
N HIS A 47 12.49 13.74 12.02
CA HIS A 47 11.88 14.97 12.57
C HIS A 47 12.14 16.23 11.72
N SER A 48 12.58 16.06 10.48
CA SER A 48 12.92 17.09 9.50
C SER A 48 12.01 16.90 8.30
N ILE A 49 10.70 16.90 8.60
CA ILE A 49 9.65 16.59 7.66
C ILE A 49 9.43 17.83 6.80
N HIS A 50 10.08 17.87 5.63
CA HIS A 50 9.83 18.91 4.64
C HIS A 50 8.59 18.54 3.80
N SER A 51 7.66 19.48 3.69
CA SER A 51 6.39 19.30 2.97
C SER A 51 6.59 18.79 1.53
N GLU A 52 7.63 19.27 0.85
CA GLU A 52 7.97 18.92 -0.52
C GLU A 52 8.42 17.46 -0.65
N VAL A 53 9.15 16.95 0.35
CA VAL A 53 9.61 15.56 0.36
C VAL A 53 8.44 14.61 0.57
N ILE A 54 7.49 14.96 1.45
CA ILE A 54 6.28 14.18 1.64
C ILE A 54 5.47 14.15 0.35
N LYS A 55 5.17 15.33 -0.23
CA LYS A 55 4.38 15.44 -1.47
C LYS A 55 4.99 14.59 -2.59
N SER A 56 6.30 14.66 -2.77
CA SER A 56 6.99 13.85 -3.78
C SER A 56 6.82 12.35 -3.57
N ILE A 57 6.80 11.85 -2.32
CA ILE A 57 6.62 10.43 -2.04
C ILE A 57 5.15 10.03 -2.18
N LEU A 58 4.22 10.88 -1.75
CA LEU A 58 2.79 10.67 -1.96
C LEU A 58 2.44 10.56 -3.44
N ASP A 59 3.00 11.43 -4.27
CA ASP A 59 2.82 11.40 -5.72
C ASP A 59 3.35 10.09 -6.31
N GLU A 60 4.56 9.69 -5.90
CA GLU A 60 5.18 8.43 -6.34
C GLU A 60 4.33 7.22 -5.92
N MET A 61 3.86 7.21 -4.67
CA MET A 61 3.08 6.11 -4.11
C MET A 61 1.68 6.02 -4.70
N THR A 62 1.00 7.15 -4.89
CA THR A 62 -0.34 7.21 -5.51
C THR A 62 -0.29 6.79 -6.98
N THR A 63 0.73 7.27 -7.71
CA THR A 63 0.97 6.85 -9.09
C THR A 63 1.22 5.36 -9.17
N TYR A 64 2.04 4.83 -8.25
CA TYR A 64 2.37 3.41 -8.23
C TYR A 64 1.20 2.52 -7.80
N ALA A 65 0.40 2.96 -6.83
CA ALA A 65 -0.83 2.30 -6.40
C ALA A 65 -1.79 2.09 -7.57
N HIS A 66 -1.98 3.11 -8.41
CA HIS A 66 -2.86 3.01 -9.57
C HIS A 66 -2.38 1.95 -10.58
N VAL A 67 -1.06 1.83 -10.80
CA VAL A 67 -0.51 0.77 -11.66
C VAL A 67 -0.78 -0.61 -11.05
N HIS A 68 -0.51 -0.75 -9.75
CA HIS A 68 -0.68 -2.00 -9.02
C HIS A 68 -2.14 -2.47 -9.01
N PHE A 69 -3.07 -1.60 -8.58
CA PHE A 69 -4.50 -1.89 -8.55
C PHE A 69 -5.05 -2.28 -9.93
N LYS A 70 -4.60 -1.60 -11.00
CA LYS A 70 -4.99 -1.98 -12.36
C LYS A 70 -4.50 -3.35 -12.76
N THR A 71 -3.29 -3.75 -12.36
CA THR A 71 -2.79 -5.10 -12.61
C THR A 71 -3.65 -6.12 -11.87
N GLU A 72 -3.91 -5.93 -10.59
CA GLU A 72 -4.73 -6.84 -9.79
C GLU A 72 -6.15 -6.97 -10.32
N GLU A 73 -6.81 -5.83 -10.53
CA GLU A 73 -8.19 -5.79 -11.03
C GLU A 73 -8.30 -6.48 -12.39
N ARG A 74 -7.36 -6.24 -13.30
CA ARG A 74 -7.31 -6.93 -14.58
C ARG A 74 -7.19 -8.44 -14.40
N LEU A 75 -6.33 -8.91 -13.50
CA LEU A 75 -6.17 -10.34 -13.22
C LEU A 75 -7.45 -10.92 -12.59
N MET A 76 -8.00 -10.25 -11.59
CA MET A 76 -9.26 -10.63 -10.95
C MET A 76 -10.42 -10.72 -11.97
N GLU A 77 -10.53 -9.76 -12.90
CA GLU A 77 -11.54 -9.79 -13.97
C GLU A 77 -11.31 -10.96 -14.92
N THR A 78 -10.08 -11.11 -15.40
CA THR A 78 -9.70 -12.15 -16.38
C THR A 78 -10.03 -13.54 -15.87
N TYR A 79 -9.78 -13.79 -14.59
CA TYR A 79 -9.98 -15.10 -13.97
C TYR A 79 -11.33 -15.26 -13.27
N ASN A 80 -12.17 -14.22 -13.25
CA ASN A 80 -13.46 -14.17 -12.56
C ASN A 80 -13.34 -14.41 -11.05
N TYR A 81 -12.43 -13.68 -10.39
CA TYR A 81 -12.27 -13.75 -8.94
C TYR A 81 -13.57 -13.32 -8.23
N PRO A 82 -14.17 -14.16 -7.36
CA PRO A 82 -15.45 -13.84 -6.72
C PRO A 82 -15.43 -12.57 -5.85
N GLY A 83 -14.29 -12.25 -5.25
CA GLY A 83 -14.12 -11.09 -4.35
C GLY A 83 -13.89 -9.74 -5.05
N ILE A 84 -13.82 -9.71 -6.39
CA ILE A 84 -13.40 -8.52 -7.15
C ILE A 84 -14.15 -7.25 -6.80
N LYS A 85 -15.47 -7.33 -6.56
CA LYS A 85 -16.29 -6.16 -6.31
C LYS A 85 -15.87 -5.45 -5.02
N GLU A 86 -15.60 -6.21 -3.96
CA GLU A 86 -15.18 -5.64 -2.68
C GLU A 86 -13.73 -5.15 -2.76
N HIS A 87 -12.85 -5.90 -3.42
CA HIS A 87 -11.46 -5.50 -3.63
C HIS A 87 -11.34 -4.15 -4.36
N LYS A 88 -12.10 -3.98 -5.46
CA LYS A 88 -12.20 -2.70 -6.18
C LYS A 88 -12.73 -1.55 -5.32
N LYS A 89 -13.65 -1.84 -4.41
CA LYS A 89 -14.19 -0.84 -3.50
C LYS A 89 -13.10 -0.36 -2.54
N GLN A 90 -12.28 -1.25 -1.99
CA GLN A 90 -11.16 -0.89 -1.13
C GLN A 90 -10.12 -0.04 -1.87
N HIS A 91 -9.80 -0.37 -3.12
CA HIS A 91 -8.93 0.45 -3.98
C HIS A 91 -9.48 1.87 -4.19
N LEU A 92 -10.78 1.97 -4.48
CA LEU A 92 -11.44 3.27 -4.66
C LEU A 92 -11.43 4.08 -3.36
N ASP A 93 -11.76 3.44 -2.23
CA ASP A 93 -11.76 4.08 -0.91
C ASP A 93 -10.35 4.61 -0.57
N PHE A 94 -9.30 3.85 -0.88
CA PHE A 94 -7.92 4.30 -0.74
C PHE A 94 -7.60 5.53 -1.59
N GLN A 95 -8.00 5.53 -2.86
CA GLN A 95 -7.77 6.65 -3.77
C GLN A 95 -8.45 7.92 -3.27
N VAL A 96 -9.73 7.84 -2.90
CA VAL A 96 -10.49 8.97 -2.34
C VAL A 96 -9.81 9.48 -1.08
N LYS A 97 -9.47 8.58 -0.15
CA LYS A 97 -8.86 8.98 1.11
C LYS A 97 -7.49 9.62 0.93
N THR A 98 -6.71 9.14 -0.02
CA THR A 98 -5.38 9.70 -0.31
C THR A 98 -5.48 11.11 -0.90
N ILE A 99 -6.48 11.38 -1.76
CA ILE A 99 -6.75 12.73 -2.28
C ILE A 99 -7.15 13.68 -1.15
N GLU A 100 -8.09 13.28 -0.28
CA GLU A 100 -8.51 14.10 0.86
C GLU A 100 -7.32 14.52 1.74
N VAL A 101 -6.42 13.57 2.03
CA VAL A 101 -5.27 13.85 2.88
C VAL A 101 -4.21 14.65 2.14
N TYR A 102 -3.98 14.40 0.84
CA TYR A 102 -3.09 15.22 0.02
C TYR A 102 -3.53 16.69 0.04
N GLU A 103 -4.81 16.98 -0.18
CA GLU A 103 -5.37 18.33 -0.12
C GLU A 103 -5.20 18.97 1.26
N ALA A 104 -5.36 18.20 2.34
CA ALA A 104 -5.14 18.68 3.71
C ALA A 104 -3.66 19.07 3.97
N THR A 105 -2.71 18.40 3.30
CA THR A 105 -1.28 18.76 3.41
C THR A 105 -0.92 20.07 2.70
N GLU A 106 -1.72 20.57 1.75
CA GLU A 106 -1.50 21.88 1.12
C GLU A 106 -1.68 23.05 2.12
N HIS A 107 -2.45 22.85 3.18
CA HIS A 107 -2.77 23.89 4.14
C HIS A 107 -1.99 23.77 5.47
N ASN A 108 -1.73 22.55 5.95
CA ASN A 108 -0.98 22.28 7.20
C ASN A 108 -0.13 21.00 7.05
N ALA A 109 0.88 21.02 6.18
CA ALA A 109 1.66 19.83 5.80
C ALA A 109 2.32 19.10 6.98
N GLU A 110 2.92 19.83 7.91
CA GLU A 110 3.69 19.26 9.03
C GLU A 110 2.78 18.56 10.05
N GLU A 111 1.64 19.16 10.38
CA GLU A 111 0.67 18.61 11.35
C GLU A 111 -0.04 17.37 10.80
N ASN A 112 -0.34 17.36 9.50
CA ASN A 112 -1.05 16.25 8.84
C ASN A 112 -0.13 15.13 8.35
N ALA A 113 1.18 15.35 8.33
CA ALA A 113 2.15 14.39 7.85
C ALA A 113 2.09 13.08 8.65
N GLU A 114 2.19 13.15 9.97
CA GLU A 114 2.28 11.95 10.82
C GLU A 114 1.06 11.04 10.69
N ASP A 115 -0.14 11.63 10.71
CA ASP A 115 -1.40 10.91 10.54
C ASP A 115 -1.50 10.27 9.15
N LEU A 116 -1.05 10.97 8.11
CA LEU A 116 -0.99 10.44 6.75
C LEU A 116 -0.03 9.26 6.66
N LEU A 117 1.19 9.41 7.17
CA LEU A 117 2.22 8.38 7.19
C LEU A 117 1.70 7.11 7.86
N LYS A 118 1.01 7.27 9.00
CA LYS A 118 0.38 6.19 9.76
C LYS A 118 -0.76 5.54 8.97
N TYR A 119 -1.64 6.33 8.36
CA TYR A 119 -2.73 5.83 7.52
C TYR A 119 -2.19 4.96 6.37
N LEU A 120 -1.24 5.49 5.60
CA LEU A 120 -0.65 4.80 4.46
C LEU A 120 0.05 3.52 4.86
N THR A 121 0.87 3.56 5.92
CA THR A 121 1.58 2.39 6.42
C THR A 121 0.60 1.30 6.85
N ASN A 122 -0.44 1.66 7.60
CA ASN A 122 -1.44 0.72 8.06
C ASN A 122 -2.26 0.14 6.91
N TRP A 123 -2.74 0.99 6.00
CA TRP A 123 -3.59 0.57 4.89
C TRP A 123 -2.85 -0.44 4.00
N TRP A 124 -1.64 -0.11 3.53
CA TRP A 124 -0.88 -1.01 2.66
C TRP A 124 -0.45 -2.29 3.34
N THR A 125 -0.03 -2.22 4.61
CA THR A 125 0.38 -3.42 5.33
C THR A 125 -0.80 -4.37 5.50
N HIS A 126 -1.98 -3.85 5.86
CA HIS A 126 -3.19 -4.65 6.01
C HIS A 126 -3.68 -5.18 4.67
N HIS A 127 -3.77 -4.32 3.65
CA HIS A 127 -4.25 -4.71 2.32
C HIS A 127 -3.39 -5.84 1.72
N ILE A 128 -2.06 -5.69 1.72
CA ILE A 128 -1.16 -6.72 1.18
C ILE A 128 -1.21 -8.02 1.99
N LEU A 129 -1.30 -7.94 3.32
CA LEU A 129 -1.22 -9.14 4.17
C LEU A 129 -2.56 -9.87 4.36
N GLU A 130 -3.67 -9.23 4.05
CA GLU A 130 -5.00 -9.78 4.28
C GLU A 130 -5.82 -9.85 2.98
N GLU A 131 -6.05 -8.71 2.34
CA GLU A 131 -6.93 -8.59 1.18
C GLU A 131 -6.31 -9.23 -0.06
N ASP A 132 -5.04 -8.92 -0.34
CA ASP A 132 -4.32 -9.49 -1.49
C ASP A 132 -4.02 -10.98 -1.30
N MET A 133 -3.80 -11.39 -0.04
CA MET A 133 -3.62 -12.81 0.27
C MET A 133 -4.87 -13.64 0.02
N ALA A 134 -6.06 -13.03 0.02
CA ALA A 134 -7.32 -13.74 -0.22
C ALA A 134 -7.42 -14.28 -1.67
N TYR A 135 -6.79 -13.62 -2.65
CA TYR A 135 -6.78 -14.11 -4.03
C TYR A 135 -5.64 -15.10 -4.33
N LYS A 136 -4.67 -15.30 -3.41
CA LYS A 136 -3.47 -16.11 -3.64
C LYS A 136 -3.77 -17.53 -4.11
N GLU A 137 -4.49 -18.30 -3.30
CA GLU A 137 -4.80 -19.70 -3.63
C GLU A 137 -5.68 -19.78 -4.89
N PHE A 138 -6.58 -18.81 -5.07
CA PHE A 138 -7.40 -18.71 -6.26
C PHE A 138 -6.55 -18.57 -7.54
N PHE A 139 -5.54 -17.69 -7.54
CA PHE A 139 -4.65 -17.52 -8.69
C PHE A 139 -3.72 -18.72 -8.91
N ILE A 140 -3.22 -19.34 -7.85
CA ILE A 140 -2.43 -20.58 -7.93
C ILE A 140 -3.24 -21.70 -8.61
N ASP A 141 -4.50 -21.87 -8.23
CA ASP A 141 -5.42 -22.87 -8.81
C ASP A 141 -5.71 -22.61 -10.30
N LYS A 142 -5.59 -21.35 -10.75
CA LYS A 142 -5.69 -20.96 -12.16
C LYS A 142 -4.36 -21.07 -12.92
N GLY A 143 -3.30 -21.53 -12.27
CA GLY A 143 -1.97 -21.68 -12.86
C GLY A 143 -1.22 -20.36 -13.06
N LEU A 144 -1.68 -19.28 -12.42
CA LEU A 144 -1.06 -17.97 -12.48
C LEU A 144 0.06 -17.91 -11.43
N ARG A 145 1.32 -17.77 -11.86
CA ARG A 145 2.53 -17.77 -11.03
C ARG A 145 3.57 -16.75 -11.49
#